data_AF-A0A202EAF8-F1
#
_entry.id   AF-A0A202EAF8-F1
#
_cell.length_a   1.000
_cell.length_b   1.000
_cell.length_c   1.000
_cell.angle_alpha   90.00
_cell.angle_beta   90.00
_cell.angle_gamma   90.00
#
_symmetry.space_group_name_H-M   'P 1'
#
loop_
_entity.id
_entity.type
_entity.pdbx_description
1 polymer ?
#
loop_
_entity_poly.entity_id
_entity_poly.type
_entity_poly.pdbx_seq_one_letter_code
_entity_poly.pdbx_strand_id
1 'polypeptide(L)'
;MPLELPGPVEQLRQDEYTGENRCVPCTAVNLIIAVVIALAVGVAFVPAGAVVFGLSLATIYLRGYLVPGTPTLTKRYFPDWLLAKFDKEPLTFEEAAALEREENAVLGDEGGAALDNEGTATLEDDESDTAAETTPAETATASASETDAEQVTSETAGETDTATEPEPPEHVDPEQLFLEHEILVPCVGPAEGGGADGDENDAVGDPDELDEEADLCLTSDIETAWQAEIDALRDGDREVQLAEFLETDPEAVELETSRYAVARVNGRLAARWESEAAVLADIAAKRVLAERLPEWDRLTIQQCSQLANGLRAFIETCPTCESDISLDEETVESCCRSRQVYAITCNDCDVRILEVSQ
;
A
#
# COMPACT_ATOMS: atom_id res chain seq x y z
N MET A 1 18.73 -24.90 13.58
CA MET A 1 19.88 -24.96 14.51
C MET A 1 20.94 -24.00 14.02
N PRO A 2 21.19 -22.88 14.72
CA PRO A 2 22.41 -22.11 14.52
C PRO A 2 23.61 -22.97 14.95
N LEU A 3 24.74 -22.83 14.25
CA LEU A 3 26.02 -23.37 14.71
C LEU A 3 26.67 -22.30 15.59
N GLU A 4 26.84 -22.57 16.89
CA GLU A 4 27.63 -21.71 17.77
C GLU A 4 29.09 -21.71 17.30
N LEU A 5 29.51 -20.62 16.67
CA LEU A 5 30.89 -20.41 16.25
C LEU A 5 31.68 -19.75 17.40
N PRO A 6 33.00 -19.99 17.50
CA PRO A 6 33.79 -19.44 18.60
C PRO A 6 33.82 -17.91 18.52
N GLY A 7 33.57 -17.24 19.66
CA GLY A 7 33.33 -15.78 19.79
C GLY A 7 34.16 -14.79 18.95
N PRO A 8 35.46 -14.96 18.65
CA PRO A 8 36.15 -14.07 17.70
C PRO A 8 35.62 -14.12 16.24
N VAL A 9 34.77 -15.09 15.89
CA VAL A 9 34.15 -15.19 14.56
C VAL A 9 32.89 -14.31 14.47
N GLU A 10 32.05 -14.29 15.50
CA GLU A 10 30.89 -13.40 15.58
C GLU A 10 31.31 -11.92 15.51
N GLN A 11 32.44 -11.56 16.12
CA GLN A 11 32.98 -10.19 16.05
C GLN A 11 33.58 -9.81 14.67
N LEU A 12 33.64 -10.76 13.72
CA LEU A 12 34.00 -10.53 12.32
C LEU A 12 32.81 -10.63 11.36
N ARG A 13 31.62 -10.93 11.89
CA ARG A 13 30.35 -10.98 11.18
C ARG A 13 29.79 -9.57 11.01
N GLN A 14 29.01 -9.34 9.95
CA GLN A 14 28.22 -8.13 9.78
C GLN A 14 26.77 -8.54 9.51
N ASP A 15 25.92 -8.44 10.52
CA ASP A 15 24.52 -8.91 10.43
C ASP A 15 23.66 -8.02 9.51
N GLU A 16 24.06 -6.76 9.34
CA GLU A 16 23.67 -5.83 8.27
C GLU A 16 23.76 -6.44 6.85
N TYR A 17 24.68 -7.38 6.61
CA TYR A 17 24.92 -8.02 5.30
C TYR A 17 24.77 -9.56 5.32
N THR A 18 24.21 -10.14 6.39
CA THR A 18 23.97 -11.60 6.51
C THR A 18 22.56 -11.88 7.06
N GLY A 19 22.18 -13.16 7.24
CA GLY A 19 20.80 -13.51 7.59
C GLY A 19 19.80 -13.12 6.50
N GLU A 20 18.62 -12.65 6.90
CA GLU A 20 17.53 -12.14 6.04
C GLU A 20 18.01 -11.05 5.07
N ASN A 21 18.88 -10.15 5.54
CA ASN A 21 19.43 -9.01 4.78
C ASN A 21 20.31 -9.43 3.59
N ARG A 22 20.65 -10.72 3.44
CA ARG A 22 21.53 -11.21 2.38
C ARG A 22 20.93 -11.08 0.98
N CYS A 23 21.54 -10.22 0.15
CA CYS A 23 21.32 -10.20 -1.29
C CYS A 23 21.83 -11.50 -1.95
N VAL A 24 20.91 -12.28 -2.54
CA VAL A 24 21.21 -13.56 -3.19
C VAL A 24 21.97 -13.37 -4.51
N PRO A 25 21.59 -12.43 -5.42
CA PRO A 25 22.39 -12.11 -6.60
C PRO A 25 23.84 -11.70 -6.29
N CYS A 26 24.07 -10.82 -5.31
CA CYS A 26 25.43 -10.46 -4.89
C CYS A 26 26.20 -11.65 -4.33
N THR A 27 25.55 -12.55 -3.60
CA THR A 27 26.16 -13.81 -3.14
C THR A 27 26.58 -14.66 -4.34
N ALA A 28 25.74 -14.79 -5.37
CA ALA A 28 26.04 -15.55 -6.58
C ALA A 28 27.21 -14.94 -7.39
N VAL A 29 27.24 -13.62 -7.57
CA VAL A 29 28.35 -12.91 -8.24
C VAL A 29 29.66 -13.08 -7.47
N ASN A 30 29.65 -12.91 -6.14
CA ASN A 30 30.83 -13.15 -5.30
C ASN A 30 31.33 -14.60 -5.39
N LEU A 31 30.42 -15.59 -5.45
CA LEU A 31 30.78 -17.00 -5.66
C LEU A 31 31.39 -17.25 -7.05
N ILE A 32 30.86 -16.64 -8.12
CA ILE A 32 31.45 -16.72 -9.47
C ILE A 32 32.88 -16.15 -9.46
N ILE A 33 33.10 -14.99 -8.85
CA ILE A 33 34.43 -14.37 -8.74
C ILE A 33 35.37 -15.28 -7.92
N ALA A 34 34.90 -15.85 -6.81
CA ALA A 34 35.67 -16.80 -6.00
C ALA A 34 36.12 -18.03 -6.80
N VAL A 35 35.22 -18.61 -7.61
CA VAL A 35 35.54 -19.74 -8.50
C VAL A 35 36.55 -19.35 -9.58
N VAL A 36 36.38 -18.20 -10.24
CA VAL A 36 37.29 -17.73 -11.29
C VAL A 36 38.71 -17.49 -10.74
N ILE A 37 38.83 -16.83 -9.58
CA ILE A 37 40.14 -16.60 -8.94
C ILE A 37 40.76 -17.93 -8.48
N ALA A 38 39.98 -18.82 -7.85
CA ALA A 38 40.47 -20.11 -7.38
C ALA A 38 40.97 -21.01 -8.53
N LEU A 39 40.27 -21.00 -9.68
CA LEU A 39 40.69 -21.72 -10.88
C LEU A 39 41.98 -21.12 -11.48
N ALA A 40 42.07 -19.78 -11.57
CA ALA A 40 43.26 -19.10 -12.09
C ALA A 40 44.51 -19.40 -11.24
N VAL A 41 44.38 -19.40 -9.91
CA VAL A 41 45.47 -19.82 -8.99
C VAL A 41 45.72 -21.33 -9.09
N GLY A 42 44.67 -22.14 -9.20
CA GLY A 42 44.74 -23.60 -9.28
C GLY A 42 45.51 -24.12 -10.50
N VAL A 43 45.46 -23.42 -11.64
CA VAL A 43 46.27 -23.71 -12.83
C VAL A 43 47.78 -23.63 -12.55
N ALA A 44 48.21 -22.75 -11.65
CA ALA A 44 49.62 -22.65 -11.24
C ALA A 44 49.95 -23.60 -10.07
N PHE A 45 49.07 -23.69 -9.06
CA PHE A 45 49.26 -24.56 -7.91
C PHE A 45 47.91 -24.94 -7.26
N VAL A 46 47.41 -26.14 -7.57
CA VAL A 46 46.10 -26.67 -7.12
C VAL A 46 45.84 -26.48 -5.62
N PRO A 47 46.79 -26.74 -4.68
CA PRO A 47 46.54 -26.53 -3.24
C PRO A 47 46.30 -25.06 -2.87
N ALA A 48 46.95 -24.10 -3.55
CA ALA A 48 46.65 -22.69 -3.31
C ALA A 48 45.29 -22.29 -3.89
N GLY A 49 44.87 -22.85 -5.02
CA GLY A 49 43.51 -22.65 -5.54
C GLY A 49 42.44 -23.08 -4.53
N ALA A 50 42.61 -24.24 -3.90
CA ALA A 50 41.72 -24.73 -2.84
C ALA A 50 41.74 -23.84 -1.58
N VAL A 51 42.91 -23.39 -1.13
CA VAL A 51 43.02 -22.47 0.03
C VAL A 51 42.38 -21.11 -0.26
N VAL A 52 42.61 -20.54 -1.45
CA VAL A 52 42.00 -19.27 -1.87
C VAL A 52 40.49 -19.40 -1.97
N PHE A 53 39.96 -20.51 -2.47
CA PHE A 53 38.52 -20.76 -2.49
C PHE A 53 37.93 -20.88 -1.08
N GLY A 54 38.59 -21.63 -0.17
CA GLY A 54 38.15 -21.75 1.22
C GLY A 54 38.13 -20.42 1.97
N LEU A 55 39.16 -19.58 1.78
CA LEU A 55 39.20 -18.22 2.34
C LEU A 55 38.13 -17.32 1.72
N SER A 56 37.88 -17.45 0.42
CA SER A 56 36.83 -16.71 -0.29
C SER A 56 35.43 -17.05 0.25
N LEU A 57 35.13 -18.34 0.43
CA LEU A 57 33.88 -18.80 1.04
C LEU A 57 33.74 -18.33 2.49
N ALA A 58 34.81 -18.35 3.29
CA ALA A 58 34.79 -17.85 4.66
C ALA A 58 34.47 -16.34 4.72
N THR A 59 35.06 -15.53 3.83
CA THR A 59 34.78 -14.09 3.76
C THR A 59 33.34 -13.81 3.31
N ILE A 60 32.86 -14.49 2.26
CA ILE A 60 31.46 -14.37 1.80
C ILE A 60 30.48 -14.84 2.87
N TYR A 61 30.81 -15.89 3.63
CA TYR A 61 29.95 -16.39 4.71
C TYR A 61 29.79 -15.36 5.83
N LEU A 62 30.89 -14.76 6.30
CA LEU A 62 30.91 -13.83 7.45
C LEU A 62 30.54 -12.38 7.11
N ARG A 63 30.90 -11.90 5.92
CA ARG A 63 30.71 -10.49 5.49
C ARG A 63 29.72 -10.28 4.35
N GLY A 64 29.25 -11.34 3.69
CA GLY A 64 28.39 -11.25 2.50
C GLY A 64 29.13 -10.91 1.19
N TYR A 65 30.27 -10.21 1.25
CA TYR A 65 31.07 -9.81 0.08
C TYR A 65 32.48 -10.43 0.05
N LEU A 66 33.04 -10.62 -1.14
CA LEU A 66 34.38 -11.19 -1.35
C LEU A 66 35.50 -10.14 -1.34
N VAL A 67 35.23 -8.94 -1.86
CA VAL A 67 36.20 -7.85 -2.00
C VAL A 67 35.75 -6.68 -1.12
N PRO A 68 36.59 -6.18 -0.19
CA PRO A 68 36.19 -5.12 0.73
C PRO A 68 35.85 -3.82 -0.02
N GLY A 69 34.77 -3.17 0.40
CA GLY A 69 34.25 -1.97 -0.27
C GLY A 69 33.49 -2.22 -1.57
N THR A 70 33.13 -3.47 -1.90
CA THR A 70 32.24 -3.72 -3.05
C THR A 70 30.86 -3.08 -2.94
N PRO A 71 30.16 -3.02 -1.78
CA PRO A 71 28.89 -2.30 -1.69
C PRO A 71 29.03 -0.80 -2.06
N THR A 72 30.04 -0.11 -1.52
CA THR A 72 30.30 1.31 -1.78
C THR A 72 30.89 1.59 -3.16
N LEU A 73 31.61 0.64 -3.76
CA LEU A 73 32.00 0.71 -5.18
C LEU A 73 30.79 0.56 -6.10
N THR A 74 29.91 -0.42 -5.85
CA THR A 74 28.72 -0.62 -6.68
C THR A 74 27.77 0.57 -6.56
N LYS A 75 27.44 1.04 -5.34
CA LYS A 75 26.63 2.25 -5.09
C LYS A 75 27.17 3.54 -5.77
N ARG A 76 28.45 3.58 -6.18
CA ARG A 76 29.08 4.78 -6.80
C ARG A 76 29.43 4.63 -8.28
N TYR A 77 29.40 3.43 -8.86
CA TYR A 77 29.85 3.17 -10.23
C TYR A 77 28.95 2.22 -11.04
N PHE A 78 27.89 1.65 -10.46
CA PHE A 78 26.89 0.85 -11.19
C PHE A 78 25.63 1.69 -11.44
N PRO A 79 25.07 1.69 -12.67
CA PRO A 79 23.86 2.42 -12.98
C PRO A 79 22.60 1.70 -12.50
N ASP A 80 21.59 2.47 -12.14
CA ASP A 80 20.43 2.00 -11.36
C ASP A 80 19.58 0.95 -12.08
N TRP A 81 19.45 1.05 -13.41
CA TRP A 81 18.77 0.04 -14.24
C TRP A 81 19.37 -1.37 -14.12
N LEU A 82 20.65 -1.47 -13.73
CA LEU A 82 21.35 -2.73 -13.52
C LEU A 82 21.29 -3.17 -12.06
N LEU A 83 21.10 -2.25 -11.11
CA LEU A 83 20.81 -2.56 -9.70
C LEU A 83 19.39 -3.09 -9.53
N ALA A 84 18.40 -2.50 -10.19
CA ALA A 84 17.00 -2.96 -10.19
C ALA A 84 16.86 -4.43 -10.65
N LYS A 85 17.77 -4.93 -11.50
CA LYS A 85 17.80 -6.35 -11.91
C LYS A 85 18.39 -7.31 -10.86
N PHE A 86 18.80 -6.79 -9.71
CA PHE A 86 19.28 -7.56 -8.56
C PHE A 86 18.46 -7.29 -7.29
N ASP A 87 17.46 -6.41 -7.35
CA ASP A 87 16.53 -6.20 -6.24
C ASP A 87 15.76 -7.50 -5.96
N LYS A 88 15.55 -7.77 -4.66
CA LYS A 88 14.41 -8.59 -4.23
C LYS A 88 13.27 -7.59 -4.05
N GLU A 89 12.49 -7.37 -5.09
CA GLU A 89 11.24 -6.62 -4.95
C GLU A 89 10.41 -7.33 -3.85
N PRO A 90 9.92 -6.62 -2.81
CA PRO A 90 8.82 -7.16 -2.03
C PRO A 90 7.63 -7.29 -2.98
N LEU A 91 7.14 -8.50 -3.16
CA LEU A 91 6.09 -8.83 -4.14
C LEU A 91 4.99 -7.77 -4.14
N THR A 92 4.73 -7.16 -5.30
CA THR A 92 3.63 -6.20 -5.45
C THR A 92 2.31 -6.87 -5.12
N PHE A 93 1.28 -6.09 -4.81
CA PHE A 93 -0.07 -6.61 -4.50
C PHE A 93 -0.56 -7.61 -5.57
N GLU A 94 -0.33 -7.30 -6.84
CA GLU A 94 -0.70 -8.15 -7.97
C GLU A 94 0.11 -9.45 -8.05
N GLU A 95 1.43 -9.39 -7.82
CA GLU A 95 2.32 -10.57 -7.81
C GLU A 95 2.11 -11.47 -6.60
N ALA A 96 1.88 -10.89 -5.42
CA ALA A 96 1.52 -11.63 -4.21
C ALA A 96 0.19 -12.36 -4.41
N ALA A 97 -0.83 -11.67 -4.93
CA ALA A 97 -2.10 -12.29 -5.29
C ALA A 97 -1.98 -13.28 -6.48
N ALA A 98 -1.01 -13.11 -7.39
CA ALA A 98 -0.72 -14.08 -8.44
C ALA A 98 -0.14 -15.38 -7.88
N LEU A 99 0.81 -15.28 -6.94
CA LEU A 99 1.38 -16.42 -6.26
C LEU A 99 0.38 -17.10 -5.31
N GLU A 100 -0.46 -16.35 -4.57
CA GLU A 100 -1.58 -16.94 -3.81
C GLU A 100 -2.55 -17.71 -4.73
N ARG A 101 -2.82 -17.21 -5.95
CA ARG A 101 -3.64 -17.94 -6.94
C ARG A 101 -2.94 -19.18 -7.50
N GLU A 102 -1.65 -19.10 -7.79
CA GLU A 102 -0.87 -20.22 -8.37
C GLU A 102 -0.65 -21.33 -7.33
N GLU A 103 -0.39 -20.99 -6.06
CA GLU A 103 -0.30 -21.95 -4.96
C GLU A 103 -1.63 -22.66 -4.69
N ASN A 104 -2.75 -21.92 -4.64
CA ASN A 104 -4.07 -22.52 -4.50
C ASN A 104 -4.48 -23.37 -5.72
N ALA A 105 -4.04 -23.02 -6.93
CA ALA A 105 -4.25 -23.83 -8.12
C ALA A 105 -3.44 -25.15 -8.09
N VAL A 106 -2.25 -25.15 -7.50
CA VAL A 106 -1.41 -26.35 -7.32
C VAL A 106 -1.93 -27.25 -6.20
N LEU A 107 -2.47 -26.68 -5.12
CA LEU A 107 -3.06 -27.44 -4.00
C LEU A 107 -4.45 -28.03 -4.32
N GLY A 108 -5.11 -27.59 -5.40
CA GLY A 108 -6.47 -28.00 -5.76
C GLY A 108 -6.65 -29.42 -6.34
N ASP A 109 -5.58 -30.13 -6.69
CA ASP A 109 -5.67 -31.42 -7.41
C ASP A 109 -5.79 -32.65 -6.48
N GLU A 110 -5.24 -32.60 -5.26
CA GLU A 110 -5.22 -33.75 -4.32
C GLU A 110 -6.31 -33.70 -3.22
N GLY A 111 -7.58 -33.59 -3.62
CA GLY A 111 -8.72 -33.59 -2.68
C GLY A 111 -10.04 -34.23 -3.15
N GLY A 112 -10.19 -34.57 -4.43
CA GLY A 112 -11.48 -34.90 -5.07
C GLY A 112 -12.01 -36.34 -4.91
N ALA A 113 -11.76 -37.02 -3.79
CA ALA A 113 -12.16 -38.43 -3.61
C ALA A 113 -13.58 -38.59 -3.04
N ALA A 114 -14.59 -38.71 -3.90
CA ALA A 114 -15.98 -38.97 -3.51
C ALA A 114 -16.17 -40.33 -2.81
N LEU A 115 -16.88 -40.33 -1.68
CA LEU A 115 -17.42 -41.53 -1.02
C LEU A 115 -18.81 -41.25 -0.41
N ASP A 116 -19.81 -41.31 -1.28
CA ASP A 116 -21.22 -41.44 -0.93
C ASP A 116 -21.53 -42.77 -0.22
N ASN A 117 -22.16 -42.70 0.96
CA ASN A 117 -23.06 -43.76 1.47
C ASN A 117 -24.04 -43.26 2.55
N GLU A 118 -25.11 -44.02 2.75
CA GLU A 118 -26.32 -43.71 3.53
C GLU A 118 -26.17 -43.93 5.05
N GLY A 119 -27.07 -43.31 5.83
CA GLY A 119 -27.08 -43.38 7.31
C GLY A 119 -28.45 -43.10 7.94
N THR A 120 -29.47 -43.88 7.58
CA THR A 120 -30.88 -43.67 7.97
C THR A 120 -31.18 -43.83 9.47
N ALA A 121 -31.94 -42.89 10.04
CA ALA A 121 -32.68 -43.08 11.29
C ALA A 121 -34.00 -42.28 11.31
N THR A 122 -35.14 -42.96 11.10
CA THR A 122 -36.49 -42.54 11.54
C THR A 122 -36.69 -42.97 13.01
N LEU A 123 -37.70 -42.58 13.80
CA LEU A 123 -39.11 -42.14 13.63
C LEU A 123 -39.38 -40.98 14.65
N GLU A 124 -40.57 -40.45 15.01
CA GLU A 124 -41.99 -40.85 14.92
C GLU A 124 -42.92 -39.62 14.65
N ASP A 125 -44.16 -39.88 14.27
CA ASP A 125 -45.18 -38.91 13.79
C ASP A 125 -46.12 -38.35 14.89
N ASP A 126 -46.85 -37.26 14.60
CA ASP A 126 -48.24 -37.04 15.05
C ASP A 126 -49.02 -36.08 14.10
N GLU A 127 -50.35 -36.19 14.05
CA GLU A 127 -51.22 -35.54 13.06
C GLU A 127 -51.93 -34.25 13.55
N SER A 128 -52.33 -33.36 12.63
CA SER A 128 -53.77 -33.02 12.44
C SER A 128 -54.07 -32.03 11.29
N ASP A 129 -55.28 -32.20 10.72
CA ASP A 129 -56.01 -31.37 9.74
C ASP A 129 -55.95 -29.83 9.97
N THR A 130 -56.16 -28.95 8.98
CA THR A 130 -57.35 -28.94 8.08
C THR A 130 -57.15 -28.02 6.84
N ALA A 131 -57.87 -28.29 5.74
CA ALA A 131 -58.01 -27.43 4.55
C ALA A 131 -59.13 -26.35 4.71
N ALA A 132 -59.55 -25.50 3.76
CA ALA A 132 -59.29 -25.33 2.31
C ALA A 132 -59.66 -23.91 1.82
N GLU A 133 -59.30 -23.56 0.57
CA GLU A 133 -59.93 -22.57 -0.35
C GLU A 133 -60.11 -21.09 0.08
N THR A 134 -59.97 -20.08 -0.80
CA THR A 134 -60.66 -19.93 -2.11
C THR A 134 -59.92 -18.99 -3.09
N THR A 135 -60.32 -19.01 -4.37
CA THR A 135 -59.92 -18.15 -5.51
C THR A 135 -61.10 -18.11 -6.53
N PRO A 136 -61.09 -17.46 -7.72
CA PRO A 136 -60.28 -16.34 -8.29
C PRO A 136 -61.14 -15.26 -9.04
N ALA A 137 -60.48 -14.38 -9.83
CA ALA A 137 -61.00 -13.61 -11.00
C ALA A 137 -62.07 -12.50 -10.72
N GLU A 138 -62.34 -11.49 -11.58
CA GLU A 138 -61.79 -10.99 -12.87
C GLU A 138 -61.89 -9.42 -12.85
N THR A 139 -61.86 -8.50 -13.85
CA THR A 139 -61.91 -8.31 -15.34
C THR A 139 -61.26 -6.90 -15.62
N ALA A 140 -61.17 -6.28 -16.81
CA ALA A 140 -60.73 -6.62 -18.18
C ALA A 140 -60.97 -5.41 -19.14
N THR A 141 -60.14 -5.27 -20.20
CA THR A 141 -60.39 -4.46 -21.44
C THR A 141 -60.20 -2.92 -21.41
N ALA A 142 -59.96 -2.33 -22.60
CA ALA A 142 -59.62 -0.91 -22.86
C ALA A 142 -60.52 -0.27 -23.95
N SER A 143 -60.34 1.03 -24.24
CA SER A 143 -60.78 1.69 -25.49
C SER A 143 -59.98 2.99 -25.77
N ALA A 144 -60.03 3.51 -27.00
CA ALA A 144 -59.18 4.61 -27.51
C ALA A 144 -59.92 5.61 -28.44
N SER A 145 -59.31 6.79 -28.66
CA SER A 145 -59.47 7.78 -29.76
C SER A 145 -58.45 8.91 -29.49
N GLU A 146 -57.50 9.31 -30.36
CA GLU A 146 -57.63 9.99 -31.67
C GLU A 146 -58.29 11.39 -31.55
N THR A 147 -57.67 12.48 -32.02
CA THR A 147 -57.60 12.89 -33.44
C THR A 147 -56.56 14.03 -33.68
N ASP A 148 -56.14 14.20 -34.93
CA ASP A 148 -55.36 15.27 -35.62
C ASP A 148 -55.43 16.73 -35.10
N ALA A 149 -54.55 17.67 -35.50
CA ALA A 149 -53.18 17.69 -36.07
C ALA A 149 -52.79 19.18 -36.33
N GLU A 150 -51.50 19.50 -36.54
CA GLU A 150 -51.09 20.35 -37.69
C GLU A 150 -49.57 20.27 -37.95
N GLN A 151 -49.16 20.48 -39.20
CA GLN A 151 -47.76 20.43 -39.67
C GLN A 151 -47.30 21.84 -40.09
N VAL A 152 -46.20 22.35 -39.53
CA VAL A 152 -45.47 23.49 -40.08
C VAL A 152 -43.97 23.18 -40.12
N THR A 153 -43.37 23.37 -41.28
CA THR A 153 -41.97 23.03 -41.59
C THR A 153 -41.03 24.22 -41.43
N SER A 154 -39.85 24.00 -40.87
CA SER A 154 -38.57 24.37 -41.51
C SER A 154 -37.40 23.72 -40.77
N GLU A 155 -36.34 23.34 -41.48
CA GLU A 155 -35.14 22.81 -40.83
C GLU A 155 -34.39 23.87 -40.02
N THR A 156 -33.79 23.43 -38.91
CA THR A 156 -32.45 23.86 -38.49
C THR A 156 -31.80 22.65 -37.82
N ALA A 157 -30.76 22.11 -38.46
CA ALA A 157 -29.95 21.06 -37.87
C ALA A 157 -29.06 21.68 -36.78
N GLY A 158 -29.42 21.47 -35.52
CA GLY A 158 -28.46 21.46 -34.43
C GLY A 158 -28.03 20.02 -34.21
N GLU A 159 -26.73 19.74 -34.20
CA GLU A 159 -26.23 18.50 -33.63
C GLU A 159 -26.78 18.37 -32.21
N THR A 160 -27.52 17.28 -31.94
CA THR A 160 -27.71 16.83 -30.56
C THR A 160 -26.38 16.23 -30.17
N ASP A 161 -25.52 17.07 -29.63
CA ASP A 161 -24.28 16.66 -29.00
C ASP A 161 -24.67 15.78 -27.81
N THR A 162 -24.67 14.46 -28.04
CA THR A 162 -24.72 13.47 -26.97
C THR A 162 -23.39 13.58 -26.25
N ALA A 163 -23.33 14.52 -25.31
CA ALA A 163 -22.15 14.78 -24.49
C ALA A 163 -21.68 13.45 -23.92
N THR A 164 -20.58 12.94 -24.47
CA THR A 164 -19.98 11.69 -23.99
C THR A 164 -19.47 12.01 -22.60
N GLU A 165 -20.07 11.37 -21.61
CA GLU A 165 -19.65 11.49 -20.22
C GLU A 165 -18.15 11.14 -20.16
N PRO A 166 -17.30 12.02 -19.62
CA PRO A 166 -15.85 11.83 -19.71
C PRO A 166 -15.48 10.52 -19.02
N GLU A 167 -14.66 9.70 -19.69
CA GLU A 167 -14.16 8.48 -19.07
C GLU A 167 -13.31 8.83 -17.84
N PRO A 168 -13.43 8.08 -16.73
CA PRO A 168 -12.73 8.40 -15.49
C PRO A 168 -11.21 8.43 -15.72
N PRO A 169 -10.47 9.30 -15.02
CA PRO A 169 -9.05 9.50 -15.26
C PRO A 169 -8.25 8.21 -15.04
N GLU A 170 -7.27 7.91 -15.89
CA GLU A 170 -6.41 6.71 -15.75
C GLU A 170 -5.47 6.80 -14.53
N HIS A 171 -5.15 8.01 -14.07
CA HIS A 171 -4.33 8.28 -12.90
C HIS A 171 -4.85 9.51 -12.16
N VAL A 172 -4.67 9.54 -10.85
CA VAL A 172 -5.03 10.66 -9.98
C VAL A 172 -3.77 11.12 -9.26
N ASP A 173 -3.51 12.42 -9.29
CA ASP A 173 -2.47 13.08 -8.50
C ASP A 173 -3.14 13.72 -7.27
N PRO A 174 -2.88 13.24 -6.04
CA PRO A 174 -3.53 13.78 -4.85
C PRO A 174 -3.17 15.25 -4.58
N GLU A 175 -1.92 15.66 -4.81
CA GLU A 175 -1.46 17.01 -4.53
C GLU A 175 -2.15 18.00 -5.49
N GLN A 176 -2.11 17.71 -6.79
CA GLN A 176 -2.77 18.54 -7.79
C GLN A 176 -4.29 18.64 -7.53
N LEU A 177 -4.94 17.52 -7.23
CA LEU A 177 -6.40 17.49 -7.02
C LEU A 177 -6.81 18.22 -5.73
N PHE A 178 -6.01 18.13 -4.67
CA PHE A 178 -6.27 18.85 -3.43
C PHE A 178 -6.02 20.36 -3.54
N LEU A 179 -5.05 20.79 -4.36
CA LEU A 179 -4.84 22.20 -4.69
C LEU A 179 -5.96 22.75 -5.59
N GLU A 180 -6.45 21.97 -6.57
CA GLU A 180 -7.55 22.39 -7.45
C GLU A 180 -8.89 22.55 -6.72
N HIS A 181 -9.10 21.82 -5.62
CA HIS A 181 -10.34 21.83 -4.84
C HIS A 181 -10.23 22.51 -3.46
N GLU A 182 -9.23 23.37 -3.26
CA GLU A 182 -9.03 24.16 -2.03
C GLU A 182 -9.00 23.30 -0.74
N ILE A 183 -8.48 22.06 -0.84
CA ILE A 183 -8.22 21.15 0.29
C ILE A 183 -6.84 21.41 0.88
N LEU A 184 -5.86 21.67 0.01
CA LEU A 184 -4.54 22.18 0.37
C LEU A 184 -4.41 23.64 -0.04
N VAL A 185 -3.62 24.39 0.72
CA VAL A 185 -3.21 25.75 0.40
C VAL A 185 -1.70 25.93 0.66
N PRO A 186 -0.99 26.71 -0.16
CA PRO A 186 0.37 27.14 0.15
C PRO A 186 0.40 27.91 1.47
N CYS A 187 1.30 27.52 2.36
CA CYS A 187 1.54 28.12 3.66
C CYS A 187 3.03 28.44 3.83
N VAL A 188 3.35 29.20 4.88
CA VAL A 188 4.73 29.33 5.34
C VAL A 188 4.88 28.34 6.47
N GLY A 189 5.70 27.29 6.29
CA GLY A 189 5.98 26.32 7.33
C GLY A 189 6.60 26.96 8.58
N PRO A 190 6.72 26.20 9.69
CA PRO A 190 7.36 26.67 10.90
C PRO A 190 8.86 26.89 10.64
N ALA A 191 9.20 28.12 10.21
CA ALA A 191 10.49 28.53 9.66
C ALA A 191 11.67 27.74 10.23
N GLU A 192 12.27 26.89 9.39
CA GLU A 192 13.25 25.87 9.80
C GLU A 192 14.28 26.45 10.77
N GLY A 193 14.49 25.73 11.87
CA GLY A 193 15.08 26.26 13.10
C GLY A 193 16.48 26.81 12.94
N GLY A 194 16.59 28.08 12.50
CA GLY A 194 17.82 28.84 12.45
C GLY A 194 18.52 28.76 13.80
N GLY A 195 19.68 28.09 13.81
CA GLY A 195 20.37 27.72 15.04
C GLY A 195 20.59 28.93 15.96
N ALA A 196 20.53 28.70 17.27
CA ALA A 196 20.50 29.76 18.30
C ALA A 196 21.84 30.50 18.52
N ASP A 197 22.50 30.90 17.43
CA ASP A 197 23.70 31.74 17.32
C ASP A 197 23.35 33.02 16.53
N GLY A 198 22.30 33.74 16.96
CA GLY A 198 21.74 34.87 16.24
C GLY A 198 22.64 36.12 16.23
N ASP A 199 23.23 36.43 15.06
CA ASP A 199 23.76 37.74 14.74
C ASP A 199 22.60 38.62 14.20
N GLU A 200 22.30 39.75 14.87
CA GLU A 200 21.02 40.48 14.74
C GLU A 200 20.85 41.31 13.43
N ASN A 201 21.33 40.84 12.27
CA ASN A 201 21.38 41.66 11.04
C ASN A 201 20.87 41.02 9.74
N ASP A 202 20.73 39.69 9.64
CA ASP A 202 20.26 39.03 8.40
C ASP A 202 18.74 38.87 8.39
N ALA A 203 18.02 39.97 8.07
CA ALA A 203 16.56 40.02 8.08
C ALA A 203 15.95 40.94 7.00
N VAL A 204 16.32 40.74 5.73
CA VAL A 204 15.48 41.08 4.55
C VAL A 204 15.70 40.00 3.49
N GLY A 205 14.81 38.98 3.47
CA GLY A 205 14.59 38.18 2.25
C GLY A 205 13.84 39.02 1.22
N ASP A 206 14.01 38.72 -0.07
CA ASP A 206 13.35 39.48 -1.13
C ASP A 206 11.88 39.07 -1.27
N PRO A 207 10.90 39.99 -1.13
CA PRO A 207 9.48 39.63 -1.22
C PRO A 207 8.99 39.28 -2.64
N ASP A 208 9.83 39.41 -3.66
CA ASP A 208 9.55 38.89 -5.02
C ASP A 208 10.18 37.49 -5.26
N GLU A 209 10.97 36.93 -4.30
CA GLU A 209 11.36 35.51 -4.30
C GLU A 209 10.25 34.68 -3.62
N LEU A 210 9.30 34.22 -4.42
CA LEU A 210 8.49 33.04 -4.08
C LEU A 210 9.40 31.81 -4.25
N ASP A 211 9.64 31.05 -3.18
CA ASP A 211 10.21 29.71 -3.30
C ASP A 211 9.31 28.86 -4.22
N GLU A 212 9.91 28.11 -5.15
CA GLU A 212 9.15 27.22 -6.04
C GLU A 212 8.61 25.99 -5.28
N GLU A 213 9.12 25.74 -4.06
CA GLU A 213 8.70 24.74 -3.09
C GLU A 213 8.08 25.37 -1.82
N ALA A 214 7.02 26.16 -1.95
CA ALA A 214 6.24 26.64 -0.80
C ALA A 214 5.47 25.47 -0.12
N ASP A 215 5.62 25.33 1.20
CA ASP A 215 4.95 24.28 1.99
C ASP A 215 3.44 24.24 1.76
N LEU A 216 2.85 23.03 1.80
CA LEU A 216 1.41 22.83 1.69
C LEU A 216 0.79 22.48 3.03
N CYS A 217 -0.28 23.18 3.40
CA CYS A 217 -1.07 22.93 4.60
C CYS A 217 -2.52 22.57 4.22
N LEU A 218 -3.19 21.75 5.03
CA LEU A 218 -4.65 21.60 4.94
C LEU A 218 -5.35 22.93 5.22
N THR A 219 -6.51 23.14 4.60
CA THR A 219 -7.41 24.19 5.08
C THR A 219 -8.04 23.77 6.41
N SER A 220 -8.18 24.72 7.34
CA SER A 220 -8.63 24.42 8.70
C SER A 220 -10.07 23.91 8.80
N ASP A 221 -10.89 24.06 7.74
CA ASP A 221 -12.21 23.45 7.65
C ASP A 221 -12.18 21.99 7.19
N ILE A 222 -11.17 21.56 6.43
CA ILE A 222 -10.91 20.15 6.12
C ILE A 222 -10.25 19.45 7.31
N GLU A 223 -9.21 20.07 7.89
CA GLU A 223 -8.54 19.65 9.12
C GLU A 223 -9.56 19.34 10.24
N THR A 224 -10.43 20.32 10.55
CA THR A 224 -11.48 20.18 11.57
C THR A 224 -12.50 19.08 11.22
N ALA A 225 -12.88 18.95 9.95
CA ALA A 225 -13.84 17.92 9.52
C ALA A 225 -13.25 16.51 9.59
N TRP A 226 -11.99 16.35 9.21
CA TRP A 226 -11.30 15.07 9.20
C TRP A 226 -10.99 14.59 10.61
N GLN A 227 -10.53 15.47 11.50
CA GLN A 227 -10.39 15.13 12.93
C GLN A 227 -11.73 14.73 13.55
N ALA A 228 -12.83 15.42 13.21
CA ALA A 228 -14.16 15.08 13.71
C ALA A 228 -14.65 13.69 13.24
N GLU A 229 -14.36 13.30 11.99
CA GLU A 229 -14.65 11.94 11.51
C GLU A 229 -13.73 10.89 12.14
N ILE A 230 -12.44 11.18 12.35
CA ILE A 230 -11.51 10.32 13.10
C ILE A 230 -12.05 10.07 14.52
N ASP A 231 -12.44 11.12 15.23
CA ASP A 231 -13.00 11.04 16.59
C ASP A 231 -14.30 10.23 16.61
N ALA A 232 -15.19 10.43 15.62
CA ALA A 232 -16.45 9.70 15.50
C ALA A 232 -16.28 8.21 15.15
N LEU A 233 -15.19 7.85 14.45
CA LEU A 233 -14.87 6.49 14.02
C LEU A 233 -13.99 5.71 15.01
N ARG A 234 -13.32 6.38 15.95
CA ARG A 234 -12.28 5.79 16.82
C ARG A 234 -12.73 4.54 17.59
N ASP A 235 -13.89 4.60 18.24
CA ASP A 235 -14.46 3.53 19.10
C ASP A 235 -15.39 2.56 18.33
N GLY A 236 -15.45 2.64 17.00
CA GLY A 236 -16.37 1.83 16.19
C GLY A 236 -15.83 0.45 15.77
N ASP A 237 -16.71 -0.39 15.23
CA ASP A 237 -16.35 -1.70 14.68
C ASP A 237 -15.57 -1.52 13.36
N ARG A 238 -14.30 -1.92 13.37
CA ARG A 238 -13.38 -1.65 12.25
C ARG A 238 -13.69 -2.47 11.00
N GLU A 239 -14.21 -3.69 11.14
CA GLU A 239 -14.52 -4.56 9.98
C GLU A 239 -15.79 -4.04 9.27
N VAL A 240 -16.79 -3.59 10.05
CA VAL A 240 -17.98 -2.90 9.50
C VAL A 240 -17.61 -1.58 8.83
N GLN A 241 -16.71 -0.78 9.40
CA GLN A 241 -16.22 0.46 8.77
C GLN A 241 -15.42 0.18 7.49
N LEU A 242 -14.57 -0.85 7.47
CA LEU A 242 -13.85 -1.29 6.27
C LEU A 242 -14.81 -1.75 5.18
N ALA A 243 -15.94 -2.38 5.53
CA ALA A 243 -16.94 -2.81 4.56
C ALA A 243 -17.62 -1.63 3.84
N GLU A 244 -17.92 -0.55 4.57
CA GLU A 244 -18.38 0.73 4.00
C GLU A 244 -17.29 1.39 3.13
N PHE A 245 -16.02 1.35 3.56
CA PHE A 245 -14.91 1.89 2.79
C PHE A 245 -14.62 1.11 1.49
N LEU A 246 -14.68 -0.22 1.54
CA LEU A 246 -14.42 -1.13 0.41
C LEU A 246 -15.68 -1.47 -0.41
N GLU A 247 -16.83 -0.87 -0.10
CA GLU A 247 -18.12 -1.06 -0.78
C GLU A 247 -18.52 -2.55 -0.91
N THR A 248 -18.40 -3.28 0.20
CA THR A 248 -18.59 -4.73 0.27
C THR A 248 -19.44 -5.14 1.48
N ASP A 249 -19.71 -6.45 1.61
CA ASP A 249 -20.50 -6.99 2.71
C ASP A 249 -19.63 -7.14 3.98
N PRO A 250 -20.08 -6.68 5.17
CA PRO A 250 -19.30 -6.79 6.40
C PRO A 250 -19.04 -8.24 6.86
N GLU A 251 -19.91 -9.21 6.54
CA GLU A 251 -19.64 -10.63 6.84
C GLU A 251 -18.54 -11.23 5.94
N ALA A 252 -18.08 -10.48 4.93
CA ALA A 252 -17.01 -10.86 4.02
C ALA A 252 -15.67 -10.16 4.28
N VAL A 253 -15.59 -9.22 5.24
CA VAL A 253 -14.37 -8.50 5.62
C VAL A 253 -13.71 -9.17 6.81
N GLU A 254 -12.39 -9.38 6.72
CA GLU A 254 -11.53 -9.81 7.84
C GLU A 254 -10.36 -8.80 7.96
N LEU A 255 -10.08 -8.29 9.16
CA LEU A 255 -8.94 -7.41 9.43
C LEU A 255 -7.90 -8.05 10.35
N GLU A 256 -6.72 -8.35 9.82
CA GLU A 256 -5.56 -8.78 10.62
C GLU A 256 -4.66 -7.58 10.96
N THR A 257 -4.51 -7.26 12.25
CA THR A 257 -3.55 -6.26 12.74
C THR A 257 -2.32 -6.93 13.37
N SER A 258 -1.12 -6.59 12.90
CA SER A 258 0.14 -7.17 13.39
C SER A 258 1.32 -6.18 13.27
N ARG A 259 2.24 -6.38 12.32
CA ARG A 259 3.21 -5.35 11.88
C ARG A 259 2.56 -4.34 10.93
N TYR A 260 1.52 -4.78 10.24
CA TYR A 260 0.70 -4.03 9.29
C TYR A 260 -0.77 -4.30 9.64
N ALA A 261 -1.67 -3.43 9.18
CA ALA A 261 -3.10 -3.76 9.12
C ALA A 261 -3.41 -4.30 7.72
N VAL A 262 -4.07 -5.47 7.64
CA VAL A 262 -4.32 -6.21 6.40
C VAL A 262 -5.79 -6.55 6.30
N ALA A 263 -6.51 -5.92 5.36
CA ALA A 263 -7.89 -6.28 5.07
C ALA A 263 -7.96 -7.37 4.01
N ARG A 264 -8.70 -8.43 4.30
CA ARG A 264 -9.10 -9.46 3.33
C ARG A 264 -10.60 -9.38 3.07
N VAL A 265 -10.99 -9.60 1.81
CA VAL A 265 -12.39 -9.68 1.37
C VAL A 265 -12.62 -11.06 0.77
N ASN A 266 -13.52 -11.85 1.37
CA ASN A 266 -13.69 -13.28 1.08
C ASN A 266 -12.34 -14.04 1.11
N GLY A 267 -11.50 -13.78 2.14
CA GLY A 267 -10.17 -14.35 2.31
C GLY A 267 -9.08 -13.87 1.32
N ARG A 268 -9.42 -13.07 0.31
CA ARG A 268 -8.45 -12.50 -0.64
C ARG A 268 -7.91 -11.18 -0.12
N LEU A 269 -6.60 -10.95 -0.25
CA LEU A 269 -6.00 -9.65 0.06
C LEU A 269 -6.72 -8.52 -0.71
N ALA A 270 -7.25 -7.53 0.01
CA ALA A 270 -7.97 -6.39 -0.54
C ALA A 270 -7.17 -5.08 -0.39
N ALA A 271 -6.58 -4.85 0.79
CA ALA A 271 -5.74 -3.69 1.06
C ALA A 271 -4.78 -3.94 2.24
N ARG A 272 -3.75 -3.11 2.37
CA ARG A 272 -2.75 -3.15 3.45
C ARG A 272 -2.34 -1.73 3.83
N TRP A 273 -2.22 -1.49 5.13
CA TRP A 273 -1.79 -0.23 5.73
C TRP A 273 -0.66 -0.45 6.74
N GLU A 274 0.03 0.64 7.07
CA GLU A 274 1.14 0.71 8.03
C GLU A 274 0.70 0.31 9.44
N SER A 275 -0.52 0.70 9.85
CA SER A 275 -1.14 0.34 11.13
C SER A 275 -2.66 0.49 11.07
N GLU A 276 -3.36 0.14 12.15
CA GLU A 276 -4.80 0.44 12.26
C GLU A 276 -5.09 1.95 12.38
N ALA A 277 -4.13 2.75 12.86
CA ALA A 277 -4.26 4.21 12.86
C ALA A 277 -4.33 4.77 11.44
N ALA A 278 -3.53 4.21 10.52
CA ALA A 278 -3.59 4.53 9.10
C ALA A 278 -4.94 4.11 8.46
N VAL A 279 -5.52 2.97 8.86
CA VAL A 279 -6.87 2.56 8.45
C VAL A 279 -7.93 3.58 8.91
N LEU A 280 -7.90 3.97 10.19
CA LEU A 280 -8.84 4.94 10.76
C LEU A 280 -8.77 6.29 10.04
N ALA A 281 -7.55 6.79 9.77
CA ALA A 281 -7.33 8.01 9.02
C ALA A 281 -7.88 7.92 7.58
N ASP A 282 -7.67 6.81 6.87
CA ASP A 282 -8.15 6.64 5.48
C ASP A 282 -9.68 6.52 5.39
N ILE A 283 -10.33 5.85 6.36
CA ILE A 283 -11.80 5.75 6.40
C ILE A 283 -12.41 7.13 6.66
N ALA A 284 -11.85 7.90 7.59
CA ALA A 284 -12.27 9.27 7.83
C ALA A 284 -12.01 10.18 6.62
N ALA A 285 -10.88 9.99 5.91
CA ALA A 285 -10.54 10.74 4.71
C ALA A 285 -11.55 10.50 3.59
N LYS A 286 -11.95 9.24 3.32
CA LYS A 286 -12.99 8.92 2.32
C LYS A 286 -14.27 9.73 2.53
N ARG A 287 -14.70 9.92 3.79
CA ARG A 287 -15.93 10.67 4.10
C ARG A 287 -15.79 12.17 3.80
N VAL A 288 -14.72 12.81 4.28
CA VAL A 288 -14.50 14.24 4.04
C VAL A 288 -14.24 14.53 2.56
N LEU A 289 -13.47 13.68 1.88
CA LEU A 289 -13.16 13.85 0.46
C LEU A 289 -14.40 13.65 -0.43
N ALA A 290 -15.30 12.71 -0.09
CA ALA A 290 -16.54 12.51 -0.83
C ALA A 290 -17.52 13.70 -0.76
N GLU A 291 -17.47 14.52 0.29
CA GLU A 291 -18.29 15.76 0.38
C GLU A 291 -17.69 16.93 -0.40
N ARG A 292 -16.41 16.85 -0.82
CA ARG A 292 -15.62 17.99 -1.31
C ARG A 292 -15.16 17.85 -2.75
N LEU A 293 -14.76 16.66 -3.17
CA LEU A 293 -14.30 16.39 -4.52
C LEU A 293 -15.50 16.14 -5.45
N PRO A 294 -15.61 16.89 -6.57
CA PRO A 294 -16.65 16.63 -7.55
C PRO A 294 -16.41 15.27 -8.21
N GLU A 295 -17.51 14.62 -8.62
CA GLU A 295 -17.48 13.34 -9.33
C GLU A 295 -16.82 12.18 -8.56
N TRP A 296 -16.73 12.25 -7.23
CA TRP A 296 -16.20 11.19 -6.35
C TRP A 296 -16.82 9.81 -6.67
N ASP A 297 -18.12 9.74 -6.96
CA ASP A 297 -18.83 8.50 -7.34
C ASP A 297 -18.35 7.86 -8.67
N ARG A 298 -17.50 8.55 -9.46
CA ARG A 298 -16.84 7.99 -10.66
C ARG A 298 -15.43 7.44 -10.38
N LEU A 299 -14.84 7.74 -9.21
CA LEU A 299 -13.51 7.27 -8.86
C LEU A 299 -13.55 5.78 -8.50
N THR A 300 -12.50 5.06 -8.88
CA THR A 300 -12.32 3.66 -8.45
C THR A 300 -11.90 3.59 -6.98
N ILE A 301 -12.22 2.48 -6.30
CA ILE A 301 -11.78 2.22 -4.91
C ILE A 301 -10.26 2.42 -4.74
N GLN A 302 -9.45 2.10 -5.76
CA GLN A 302 -8.01 2.35 -5.76
C GLN A 302 -7.66 3.85 -5.75
N GLN A 303 -8.36 4.67 -6.54
CA GLN A 303 -8.15 6.13 -6.57
C GLN A 303 -8.63 6.78 -5.27
N CYS A 304 -9.79 6.37 -4.74
CA CYS A 304 -10.29 6.78 -3.43
C CYS A 304 -9.27 6.46 -2.32
N SER A 305 -8.64 5.28 -2.39
CA SER A 305 -7.58 4.85 -1.45
C SER A 305 -6.28 5.65 -1.64
N GLN A 306 -5.91 5.98 -2.88
CA GLN A 306 -4.73 6.79 -3.18
C GLN A 306 -4.89 8.23 -2.65
N LEU A 307 -6.09 8.81 -2.78
CA LEU A 307 -6.41 10.12 -2.22
C LEU A 307 -6.42 10.10 -0.68
N ALA A 308 -7.05 9.10 -0.06
CA ALA A 308 -7.02 8.92 1.39
C ALA A 308 -5.57 8.82 1.92
N ASN A 309 -4.73 7.99 1.27
CA ASN A 309 -3.30 7.88 1.58
C ASN A 309 -2.53 9.20 1.36
N GLY A 310 -2.86 9.98 0.33
CA GLY A 310 -2.29 11.31 0.12
C GLY A 310 -2.63 12.29 1.25
N LEU A 311 -3.86 12.23 1.78
CA LEU A 311 -4.29 13.09 2.89
C LEU A 311 -3.50 12.78 4.18
N ARG A 312 -3.07 11.53 4.39
CA ARG A 312 -2.20 11.13 5.51
C ARG A 312 -0.84 11.81 5.56
N ALA A 313 -0.37 12.47 4.49
CA ALA A 313 0.84 13.28 4.55
C ALA A 313 0.68 14.55 5.41
N PHE A 314 -0.56 15.02 5.62
CA PHE A 314 -0.88 16.27 6.31
C PHE A 314 -1.60 16.05 7.66
N ILE A 315 -1.46 14.86 8.24
CA ILE A 315 -2.01 14.58 9.57
C ILE A 315 -1.12 15.21 10.64
N GLU A 316 -1.69 15.85 11.66
CA GLU A 316 -0.92 16.46 12.76
C GLU A 316 -0.96 15.66 14.08
N THR A 317 -2.00 14.83 14.27
CA THR A 317 -2.30 14.16 15.54
C THR A 317 -2.57 12.68 15.32
N CYS A 318 -2.16 11.81 16.25
CA CYS A 318 -2.36 10.36 16.12
C CYS A 318 -3.86 9.98 16.14
N PRO A 319 -4.39 9.30 15.10
CA PRO A 319 -5.79 8.87 15.04
C PRO A 319 -6.27 8.05 16.24
N THR A 320 -5.37 7.25 16.82
CA THR A 320 -5.69 6.26 17.86
C THR A 320 -5.60 6.80 19.28
N CYS A 321 -4.64 7.69 19.58
CA CYS A 321 -4.37 8.12 20.96
C CYS A 321 -4.27 9.63 21.18
N GLU A 322 -4.56 10.46 20.17
CA GLU A 322 -4.64 11.92 20.29
C GLU A 322 -3.31 12.63 20.66
N SER A 323 -2.19 11.91 20.62
CA SER A 323 -0.84 12.42 20.88
C SER A 323 -0.17 13.01 19.63
N ASP A 324 0.81 13.89 19.85
CA ASP A 324 1.70 14.43 18.83
C ASP A 324 2.42 13.31 18.04
N ILE A 325 2.79 13.60 16.80
CA ILE A 325 3.51 12.70 15.90
C ILE A 325 4.94 13.21 15.58
N SER A 326 5.78 12.36 15.02
CA SER A 326 7.07 12.71 14.41
C SER A 326 7.02 12.45 12.91
N LEU A 327 7.71 13.30 12.14
CA LEU A 327 8.16 12.96 10.79
C LEU A 327 9.63 12.54 10.90
N ASP A 328 9.90 11.28 10.59
CA ASP A 328 11.21 10.65 10.64
C ASP A 328 11.72 10.39 9.22
N GLU A 329 12.89 10.92 8.86
CA GLU A 329 13.59 10.53 7.61
C GLU A 329 14.58 9.41 7.91
N GLU A 330 14.20 8.16 7.59
CA GLU A 330 15.06 7.00 7.75
C GLU A 330 15.70 6.62 6.40
N THR A 331 17.03 6.73 6.29
CA THR A 331 17.76 6.15 5.14
C THR A 331 17.84 4.62 5.29
N VAL A 332 16.91 3.90 4.67
CA VAL A 332 16.87 2.43 4.70
C VAL A 332 17.92 1.87 3.73
N GLU A 333 19.01 1.36 4.29
CA GLU A 333 20.09 0.69 3.56
C GLU A 333 19.73 -0.78 3.25
N SER A 334 19.24 -1.05 2.03
CA SER A 334 19.38 -2.40 1.47
C SER A 334 20.84 -2.68 1.10
N CYS A 335 21.20 -3.96 0.97
CA CYS A 335 22.53 -4.42 0.52
C CYS A 335 23.07 -3.74 -0.76
N CYS A 336 22.20 -3.16 -1.60
CA CYS A 336 22.55 -2.59 -2.91
C CYS A 336 22.10 -1.13 -3.12
N ARG A 337 21.08 -0.66 -2.40
CA ARG A 337 20.47 0.68 -2.53
C ARG A 337 20.16 1.25 -1.15
N SER A 338 20.61 2.47 -0.88
CA SER A 338 19.96 3.35 0.09
C SER A 338 18.71 3.95 -0.56
N ARG A 339 17.62 4.04 0.19
CA ARG A 339 16.43 4.84 -0.16
C ARG A 339 16.11 5.74 1.02
N GLN A 340 15.67 6.97 0.76
CA GLN A 340 15.10 7.83 1.81
C GLN A 340 13.66 7.36 2.03
N VAL A 341 13.31 7.14 3.29
CA VAL A 341 11.95 6.76 3.70
C VAL A 341 11.44 7.85 4.64
N TYR A 342 10.39 8.53 4.22
CA TYR A 342 9.66 9.48 5.05
C TYR A 342 8.57 8.72 5.80
N ALA A 343 8.66 8.75 7.12
CA ALA A 343 7.84 7.96 8.02
C ALA A 343 7.13 8.88 9.02
N ILE A 344 5.81 8.76 9.12
CA ILE A 344 5.03 9.44 10.16
C ILE A 344 4.76 8.46 11.28
N THR A 345 5.17 8.80 12.51
CA THR A 345 5.13 7.91 13.68
C THR A 345 4.46 8.61 14.87
N CYS A 346 3.66 7.91 15.68
CA CYS A 346 3.14 8.50 16.93
C CYS A 346 4.17 8.43 18.08
N ASN A 347 4.42 9.56 18.75
CA ASN A 347 5.41 9.64 19.84
C ASN A 347 5.06 8.81 21.09
N ASP A 348 3.78 8.54 21.36
CA ASP A 348 3.33 7.82 22.58
C ASP A 348 3.02 6.33 22.34
N CYS A 349 2.42 5.98 21.19
CA CYS A 349 1.98 4.61 20.91
C CYS A 349 2.80 3.86 19.84
N ASP A 350 3.84 4.49 19.29
CA ASP A 350 4.84 3.87 18.38
C ASP A 350 4.24 3.28 17.07
N VAL A 351 3.01 3.67 16.73
CA VAL A 351 2.36 3.23 15.48
C VAL A 351 2.82 4.10 14.31
N ARG A 352 3.17 3.43 13.20
CA ARG A 352 3.44 4.08 11.92
C ARG A 352 2.13 4.44 11.23
N ILE A 353 1.95 5.72 10.87
CA ILE A 353 0.74 6.27 10.25
C ILE A 353 0.92 6.41 8.73
N LEU A 354 2.16 6.67 8.27
CA LEU A 354 2.53 6.74 6.86
C LEU A 354 3.98 6.28 6.68
N GLU A 355 4.30 5.65 5.54
CA GLU A 355 5.66 5.28 5.15
C GLU A 355 5.80 5.41 3.62
N VAL A 356 6.56 6.41 3.15
CA VAL A 356 6.79 6.68 1.71
C VAL A 356 8.27 6.51 1.40
N SER A 357 8.61 5.79 0.33
CA SER A 357 10.01 5.55 -0.07
C SER A 357 10.34 6.11 -1.44
N GLN A 358 11.48 6.82 -1.54
CA GLN A 358 12.02 7.42 -2.77
C GLN A 358 13.12 6.54 -3.41
#